data_AF-A0AAU3G9A2-F1
#
_entry.id   AF-A0AAU3G9A2-F1
#
_cell.length_a   1.000
_cell.length_b   1.000
_cell.length_c   1.000
_cell.angle_alpha   90.00
_cell.angle_beta   90.00
_cell.angle_gamma   90.00
#
_symmetry.space_group_name_H-M   'P 1'
#
loop_
_entity.id
_entity.type
_entity.pdbx_description
1 polymer ?
#
loop_
_entity_poly.entity_id
_entity_poly.type
_entity_poly.pdbx_seq_one_letter_code
_entity_poly.pdbx_strand_id
1 'polypeptide(L)'
;MNDLSGEVRRLCIGLDVEKYSRRSDPEQKEIQRRLVEVIAQTSKEAGLDRLYVAERGTYAESEAATVMFRQEQGDGLLLLLPSGVSEARVIAGFVSELRIALRQHNRHLGKDAPVRLRLRVAFHQGPTQVGDSGFVGRAVNMVCRLRDSDELRAALEEHPDADLAIAVSAQLFEDVIEHEYRDLRKQLFHQVTVRSKDVVTEAWISVPDAGQGGRDRPRPIRATPSRAREHPGALGRIVNIDEY
;
A
#
# COMPACT_ATOMS: atom_id res chain seq x y z
N MET A 1 27.39 -3.89 -15.31
CA MET A 1 27.08 -5.27 -14.91
C MET A 1 26.84 -5.23 -13.41
N ASN A 2 25.58 -5.20 -12.95
CA ASN A 2 25.31 -5.15 -11.52
C ASN A 2 25.47 -6.56 -10.95
N ASP A 3 26.44 -6.69 -10.06
CA ASP A 3 26.76 -7.91 -9.37
C ASP A 3 25.63 -8.28 -8.38
N LEU A 4 24.99 -9.42 -8.59
CA LEU A 4 24.02 -9.98 -7.64
C LEU A 4 24.70 -10.72 -6.48
N SER A 5 26.02 -10.92 -6.54
CA SER A 5 26.81 -11.64 -5.53
C SER A 5 27.20 -10.78 -4.31
N GLY A 6 26.64 -9.57 -4.20
CA GLY A 6 26.87 -8.65 -3.10
C GLY A 6 25.60 -8.14 -2.41
N GLU A 7 25.80 -7.43 -1.29
CA GLU A 7 24.74 -6.70 -0.60
C GLU A 7 24.23 -5.55 -1.46
N VAL A 8 22.93 -5.57 -1.80
CA VAL A 8 22.29 -4.52 -2.60
C VAL A 8 21.08 -3.99 -1.83
N ARG A 9 20.96 -2.66 -1.74
CA ARG A 9 19.77 -2.03 -1.13
C ARG A 9 18.60 -2.04 -2.10
N ARG A 10 17.46 -2.57 -1.64
CA ARG A 10 16.22 -2.70 -2.42
C ARG A 10 15.02 -2.26 -1.60
N LEU A 11 14.03 -1.68 -2.28
CA LEU A 11 12.68 -1.57 -1.72
C LEU A 11 12.03 -2.96 -1.77
N CYS A 12 11.51 -3.41 -0.65
CA CYS A 12 10.81 -4.67 -0.49
C CYS A 12 9.33 -4.41 -0.17
N ILE A 13 8.45 -5.21 -0.78
CA ILE A 13 7.00 -5.18 -0.56
C ILE A 13 6.57 -6.57 -0.10
N GLY A 14 6.08 -6.68 1.12
CA GLY A 14 5.50 -7.91 1.66
C GLY A 14 3.97 -7.84 1.61
N LEU A 15 3.31 -8.82 1.02
CA LEU A 15 1.86 -8.89 0.90
C LEU A 15 1.34 -10.15 1.56
N ASP A 16 0.20 -10.06 2.23
CA ASP A 16 -0.48 -11.19 2.86
C ASP A 16 -2.00 -11.07 2.74
N VAL A 17 -2.67 -12.20 2.53
CA VAL A 17 -4.14 -12.25 2.42
C VAL A 17 -4.76 -12.40 3.79
N GLU A 18 -5.86 -11.70 4.07
CA GLU A 18 -6.58 -11.87 5.33
C GLU A 18 -7.23 -13.26 5.43
N LYS A 19 -6.95 -13.97 6.55
CA LYS A 19 -7.64 -15.21 6.95
C LYS A 19 -7.56 -16.34 5.91
N TYR A 20 -6.48 -16.41 5.13
CA TYR A 20 -6.29 -17.42 4.08
C TYR A 20 -6.38 -18.86 4.61
N SER A 21 -5.65 -19.19 5.67
CA SER A 21 -5.58 -20.55 6.22
C SER A 21 -6.89 -21.11 6.77
N ARG A 22 -7.91 -20.26 6.99
CA ARG A 22 -9.25 -20.67 7.45
C ARG A 22 -10.19 -21.03 6.30
N ARG A 23 -9.73 -20.94 5.05
CA ARG A 23 -10.52 -21.17 3.83
C ARG A 23 -10.40 -22.61 3.36
N SER A 24 -11.44 -23.10 2.69
CA SER A 24 -11.42 -24.38 2.00
C SER A 24 -10.43 -24.36 0.81
N ASP A 25 -9.93 -25.52 0.40
CA ASP A 25 -8.96 -25.60 -0.71
C ASP A 25 -9.44 -24.94 -2.01
N PRO A 26 -10.73 -25.05 -2.43
CA PRO A 26 -11.22 -24.32 -3.60
C PRO A 26 -11.19 -22.79 -3.42
N GLU A 27 -11.55 -22.28 -2.24
CA GLU A 27 -11.48 -20.84 -1.94
C GLU A 27 -10.03 -20.35 -1.92
N GLN A 28 -9.12 -21.13 -1.35
CA GLN A 28 -7.68 -20.83 -1.34
C GLN A 28 -7.13 -20.71 -2.76
N LYS A 29 -7.45 -21.67 -3.65
CA LYS A 29 -7.03 -21.64 -5.05
C LYS A 29 -7.57 -20.42 -5.79
N GLU A 30 -8.83 -20.06 -5.54
CA GLU A 30 -9.45 -18.87 -6.14
C GLU A 30 -8.83 -17.57 -5.61
N ILE A 31 -8.54 -17.49 -4.32
CA ILE A 31 -7.79 -16.38 -3.73
C ILE A 31 -6.41 -16.23 -4.39
N GLN A 32 -5.66 -17.33 -4.53
CA GLN A 32 -4.33 -17.31 -5.15
C GLN A 32 -4.39 -16.78 -6.59
N ARG A 33 -5.33 -17.29 -7.40
CA ARG A 33 -5.55 -16.83 -8.78
C ARG A 33 -5.83 -15.33 -8.82
N ARG A 34 -6.76 -14.85 -7.99
CA ARG A 34 -7.15 -13.44 -7.93
C ARG A 34 -6.04 -12.54 -7.39
N LEU A 35 -5.26 -13.01 -6.43
CA LEU A 35 -4.09 -12.28 -5.94
C LEU A 35 -3.10 -12.07 -7.09
N VAL A 36 -2.80 -13.09 -7.88
CA VAL A 36 -1.91 -12.96 -9.05
C VAL A 36 -2.45 -11.93 -10.04
N GLU A 37 -3.75 -11.95 -10.34
CA GLU A 37 -4.37 -10.98 -11.25
C GLU A 37 -4.33 -9.55 -10.72
N VAL A 38 -4.64 -9.35 -9.44
CA VAL A 38 -4.57 -8.05 -8.77
C VAL A 38 -3.15 -7.51 -8.77
N ILE A 39 -2.14 -8.33 -8.48
CA ILE A 39 -0.73 -7.89 -8.46
C ILE A 39 -0.21 -7.63 -9.88
N ALA A 40 -0.58 -8.44 -10.87
CA ALA A 40 -0.22 -8.19 -12.26
C ALA A 40 -0.81 -6.86 -12.76
N GLN A 41 -2.10 -6.62 -12.50
CA GLN A 41 -2.77 -5.36 -12.83
C GLN A 41 -2.12 -4.18 -12.11
N THR A 42 -1.92 -4.29 -10.79
CA THR A 42 -1.30 -3.23 -9.97
C THR A 42 0.09 -2.89 -10.50
N SER A 43 0.92 -3.90 -10.78
CA SER A 43 2.28 -3.70 -11.27
C SER A 43 2.28 -2.99 -12.61
N LYS A 44 1.38 -3.38 -13.52
CA LYS A 44 1.23 -2.75 -14.83
C LYS A 44 0.83 -1.27 -14.72
N GLU A 45 -0.25 -0.98 -14.02
CA GLU A 45 -0.76 0.39 -13.95
C GLU A 45 0.16 1.31 -13.12
N ALA A 46 0.91 0.74 -12.16
CA ALA A 46 1.95 1.47 -11.43
C ALA A 46 3.25 1.66 -12.22
N GLY A 47 3.34 1.13 -13.46
CA GLY A 47 4.52 1.19 -14.32
C GLY A 47 5.70 0.35 -13.84
N LEU A 48 5.43 -0.68 -13.03
CA LEU A 48 6.38 -1.68 -12.55
C LEU A 48 6.49 -2.90 -13.49
N ASP A 49 5.58 -3.07 -14.45
CA ASP A 49 5.66 -4.10 -15.50
C ASP A 49 6.85 -3.93 -16.45
N ARG A 50 7.37 -2.69 -16.55
CA ARG A 50 8.64 -2.40 -17.23
C ARG A 50 9.84 -3.00 -16.50
N LEU A 51 9.64 -3.48 -15.28
CA LEU A 51 10.61 -4.28 -14.56
C LEU A 51 10.36 -5.75 -14.93
N TYR A 52 11.36 -6.42 -15.46
CA TYR A 52 11.31 -7.85 -15.74
C TYR A 52 10.97 -8.61 -14.46
N VAL A 53 10.03 -9.55 -14.50
CA VAL A 53 9.73 -10.40 -13.34
C VAL A 53 10.50 -11.69 -13.48
N ALA A 54 11.52 -11.90 -12.62
CA ALA A 54 12.20 -13.19 -12.55
C ALA A 54 11.39 -14.17 -11.70
N GLU A 55 11.04 -15.32 -12.28
CA GLU A 55 10.42 -16.44 -11.57
C GLU A 55 11.46 -17.18 -10.71
N ARG A 56 10.96 -18.01 -9.79
CA ARG A 56 11.79 -18.78 -8.86
C ARG A 56 12.80 -19.64 -9.62
N GLY A 57 14.10 -19.41 -9.42
CA GLY A 57 15.19 -20.23 -9.99
C GLY A 57 15.78 -19.72 -11.31
N THR A 58 15.29 -18.64 -11.91
CA THR A 58 15.90 -18.02 -13.11
C THR A 58 16.81 -16.86 -12.70
N TYR A 59 17.91 -17.19 -12.01
CA TYR A 59 18.94 -16.22 -11.59
C TYR A 59 20.05 -16.01 -12.63
N ALA A 60 19.95 -16.67 -13.79
CA ALA A 60 21.02 -16.70 -14.78
C ALA A 60 20.96 -15.50 -15.74
N GLU A 61 22.06 -14.74 -15.73
CA GLU A 61 22.62 -13.92 -16.81
C GLU A 61 21.62 -13.10 -17.67
N SER A 62 21.35 -11.86 -17.24
CA SER A 62 21.22 -10.64 -18.09
C SER A 62 20.29 -9.60 -17.43
N GLU A 63 20.78 -8.37 -17.25
CA GLU A 63 20.03 -7.15 -16.85
C GLU A 63 19.31 -7.09 -15.48
N ALA A 64 19.95 -7.58 -14.41
CA ALA A 64 19.44 -7.53 -13.02
C ALA A 64 19.05 -6.13 -12.47
N ALA A 65 19.46 -5.03 -13.11
CA ALA A 65 19.12 -3.68 -12.67
C ALA A 65 17.65 -3.29 -12.93
N THR A 66 16.92 -4.07 -13.73
CA THR A 66 15.53 -3.79 -14.11
C THR A 66 14.64 -4.98 -13.78
N VAL A 67 14.98 -5.79 -12.77
CA VAL A 67 14.22 -7.00 -12.41
C VAL A 67 13.48 -6.80 -11.09
N MET A 68 12.15 -6.95 -11.11
CA MET A 68 11.35 -7.17 -9.92
C MET A 68 11.36 -8.67 -9.59
N PHE A 69 11.84 -9.05 -8.41
CA PHE A 69 11.81 -10.45 -7.99
C PHE A 69 10.52 -10.73 -7.24
N ARG A 70 9.86 -11.85 -7.59
CA ARG A 70 8.66 -12.33 -6.91
C ARG A 70 8.98 -13.64 -6.19
N GLN A 71 8.76 -13.68 -4.88
CA GLN A 71 8.92 -14.88 -4.07
C GLN A 71 7.62 -15.21 -3.34
N GLU A 72 7.07 -16.39 -3.62
CA GLU A 72 5.88 -16.90 -2.95
C GLU A 72 6.22 -17.35 -1.53
N GLN A 73 5.33 -17.04 -0.58
CA GLN A 73 5.54 -17.25 0.86
C GLN A 73 4.27 -17.86 1.45
N GLY A 74 3.93 -19.09 1.07
CA GLY A 74 2.67 -19.72 1.48
C GLY A 74 1.46 -18.97 0.91
N ASP A 75 0.78 -18.20 1.76
CA ASP A 75 -0.36 -17.34 1.44
C ASP A 75 0.01 -15.88 1.17
N GLY A 76 1.29 -15.53 1.37
CA GLY A 76 1.84 -14.22 1.09
C GLY A 76 2.71 -14.15 -0.15
N LEU A 77 3.05 -12.92 -0.52
CA LEU A 77 3.94 -12.58 -1.62
C LEU A 77 5.03 -11.64 -1.15
N LEU A 78 6.26 -11.84 -1.61
CA LEU A 78 7.36 -10.90 -1.43
C LEU A 78 7.80 -10.39 -2.80
N LEU A 79 7.78 -9.07 -2.98
CA LEU A 79 8.31 -8.39 -4.14
C LEU A 79 9.58 -7.64 -3.75
N LEU A 80 10.66 -7.80 -4.52
CA LEU A 80 11.87 -7.01 -4.38
C LEU A 80 12.10 -6.20 -5.64
N LEU A 81 12.14 -4.88 -5.49
CA LEU A 81 12.33 -3.94 -6.57
C LEU A 81 13.83 -3.78 -6.83
N PRO A 82 14.24 -3.43 -8.06
CA PRO A 82 15.64 -3.12 -8.34
C PRO A 82 16.12 -1.95 -7.49
N SER A 83 17.44 -1.84 -7.33
CA SER A 83 18.04 -0.71 -6.63
C SER A 83 17.84 0.59 -7.42
N GLY A 84 17.78 1.73 -6.72
CA GLY A 84 17.65 3.05 -7.34
C GLY A 84 16.25 3.45 -7.79
N VAL A 85 15.21 2.67 -7.46
CA VAL A 85 13.82 3.10 -7.67
C VAL A 85 13.48 4.30 -6.78
N SER A 86 12.60 5.17 -7.27
CA SER A 86 12.03 6.24 -6.45
C SER A 86 10.98 5.67 -5.50
N GLU A 87 11.33 5.50 -4.23
CA GLU A 87 10.45 4.92 -3.20
C GLU A 87 9.12 5.67 -3.11
N ALA A 88 9.13 7.01 -3.09
CA ALA A 88 7.92 7.84 -3.13
C ALA A 88 7.00 7.50 -4.31
N ARG A 89 7.57 7.40 -5.52
CA ARG A 89 6.80 7.10 -6.74
C ARG A 89 6.23 5.68 -6.69
N VAL A 90 7.04 4.71 -6.27
CA VAL A 90 6.64 3.30 -6.21
C VAL A 90 5.57 3.11 -5.15
N ILE A 91 5.76 3.59 -3.92
CA ILE A 91 4.79 3.40 -2.83
C ILE A 91 3.47 4.09 -3.19
N ALA A 92 3.49 5.36 -3.61
CA ALA A 92 2.27 6.08 -3.97
C ALA A 92 1.52 5.41 -5.13
N GLY A 93 2.24 5.09 -6.22
CA GLY A 93 1.66 4.46 -7.40
C GLY A 93 1.12 3.06 -7.11
N PHE A 94 1.92 2.21 -6.47
CA PHE A 94 1.52 0.85 -6.11
C PHE A 94 0.30 0.84 -5.19
N VAL A 95 0.27 1.69 -4.16
CA VAL A 95 -0.87 1.78 -3.24
C VAL A 95 -2.13 2.27 -3.95
N SER A 96 -2.02 3.28 -4.81
CA SER A 96 -3.15 3.80 -5.59
C SER A 96 -3.76 2.71 -6.48
N GLU A 97 -2.92 2.07 -7.30
CA GLU A 97 -3.37 1.06 -8.27
C GLU A 97 -3.85 -0.22 -7.60
N LEU A 98 -3.24 -0.61 -6.47
CA LEU A 98 -3.69 -1.77 -5.70
C LEU A 98 -5.11 -1.58 -5.17
N ARG A 99 -5.45 -0.39 -4.68
CA ARG A 99 -6.81 -0.08 -4.22
C ARG A 99 -7.81 -0.16 -5.36
N ILE A 100 -7.46 0.35 -6.53
CA ILE A 100 -8.31 0.30 -7.72
C ILE A 100 -8.54 -1.15 -8.13
N ALA A 101 -7.46 -1.95 -8.24
CA ALA A 101 -7.53 -3.36 -8.60
C ALA A 101 -8.37 -4.15 -7.59
N LEU A 102 -8.13 -4.01 -6.28
CA LEU A 102 -8.92 -4.68 -5.24
C LEU A 102 -10.41 -4.36 -5.34
N ARG A 103 -10.78 -3.08 -5.52
CA ARG A 103 -12.18 -2.67 -5.70
C ARG A 103 -12.82 -3.28 -6.94
N GLN A 104 -12.10 -3.31 -8.05
CA GLN A 104 -12.61 -3.91 -9.29
C GLN A 104 -12.84 -5.41 -9.15
N HIS A 105 -11.90 -6.11 -8.54
CA HIS A 105 -11.98 -7.56 -8.30
C HIS A 105 -13.04 -7.92 -7.25
N ASN A 106 -13.22 -7.10 -6.22
CA ASN A 106 -14.23 -7.32 -5.18
C ASN A 106 -15.64 -6.86 -5.58
N ARG A 107 -15.80 -6.02 -6.61
CA ARG A 107 -17.14 -5.62 -7.10
C ARG A 107 -17.86 -6.73 -7.86
N HIS A 108 -17.12 -7.63 -8.50
CA HIS A 108 -17.67 -8.69 -9.36
C HIS A 108 -17.73 -10.05 -8.66
N LEU A 109 -17.91 -10.07 -7.33
CA LEU A 109 -18.06 -11.33 -6.60
C LEU A 109 -19.31 -12.07 -7.11
N GLY A 110 -19.09 -13.22 -7.76
CA GLY A 110 -20.14 -14.08 -8.27
C GLY A 110 -20.96 -14.73 -7.15
N LYS A 111 -22.15 -15.24 -7.51
CA LYS A 111 -23.09 -15.86 -6.55
C LYS A 111 -22.56 -17.14 -5.89
N ASP A 112 -21.62 -17.82 -6.54
CA ASP A 112 -21.24 -19.19 -6.18
C ASP A 112 -20.04 -19.30 -5.21
N ALA A 113 -19.25 -18.22 -5.01
CA ALA A 113 -18.22 -18.13 -3.96
C ALA A 113 -17.67 -16.69 -3.83
N PRO A 114 -18.33 -15.77 -3.12
CA PRO A 114 -17.92 -14.37 -3.04
C PRO A 114 -16.80 -14.18 -2.00
N VAL A 115 -15.61 -14.72 -2.25
CA VAL A 115 -14.48 -14.53 -1.32
C VAL A 115 -13.90 -13.14 -1.55
N ARG A 116 -14.34 -12.15 -0.78
CA ARG A 116 -13.75 -10.80 -0.81
C ARG A 116 -12.25 -10.87 -0.52
N LEU A 117 -11.44 -10.33 -1.41
CA LEU A 117 -9.99 -10.29 -1.28
C LEU A 117 -9.59 -9.06 -0.48
N ARG A 118 -8.96 -9.27 0.68
CA ARG A 118 -8.47 -8.21 1.57
C ARG A 118 -7.00 -8.45 1.86
N LEU A 119 -6.18 -7.40 1.75
CA LEU A 119 -4.72 -7.50 1.80
C LEU A 119 -4.12 -6.66 2.92
N ARG A 120 -3.05 -7.19 3.50
CA ARG A 120 -2.09 -6.46 4.32
C ARG A 120 -0.81 -6.31 3.51
N VAL A 121 -0.29 -5.10 3.42
CA VAL A 121 0.92 -4.81 2.65
C VAL A 121 1.91 -4.07 3.53
N ALA A 122 3.16 -4.52 3.54
CA ALA A 122 4.25 -3.85 4.23
C ALA A 122 5.32 -3.38 3.25
N PHE A 123 5.89 -2.21 3.52
CA PHE A 123 7.02 -1.66 2.80
C PHE A 123 8.21 -1.44 3.72
N HIS A 124 9.40 -1.79 3.24
CA HIS A 124 10.65 -1.43 3.87
C HIS A 124 11.77 -1.39 2.82
N GLN A 125 12.78 -0.56 3.03
CA GLN A 125 13.97 -0.53 2.20
C GLN A 125 15.21 -0.87 3.03
N GLY A 126 16.10 -1.65 2.44
CA GLY A 126 17.41 -1.90 3.03
C GLY A 126 18.19 -2.98 2.30
N PRO A 127 19.27 -3.47 2.91
CA PRO A 127 20.15 -4.43 2.28
C PRO A 127 19.53 -5.82 2.11
N THR A 128 19.69 -6.38 0.92
CA THR A 128 19.28 -7.74 0.55
C THR A 128 20.38 -8.45 -0.23
N GLN A 129 20.37 -9.77 -0.17
CA GLN A 129 21.28 -10.67 -0.87
C GLN A 129 20.49 -11.82 -1.48
N VAL A 130 21.00 -12.42 -2.55
CA VAL A 130 20.46 -13.66 -3.11
C VAL A 130 21.00 -14.82 -2.28
N GLY A 131 20.12 -15.66 -1.74
CA GLY A 131 20.47 -16.93 -1.09
C GLY A 131 19.89 -18.12 -1.83
N ASP A 132 20.27 -19.33 -1.40
CA ASP A 132 19.92 -20.60 -2.08
C ASP A 132 18.41 -20.84 -2.22
N SER A 133 17.61 -20.28 -1.31
CA SER A 133 16.14 -20.44 -1.27
C SER A 133 15.36 -19.17 -1.63
N GLY A 134 16.04 -18.15 -2.17
CA GLY A 134 15.47 -16.83 -2.46
C GLY A 134 16.20 -15.71 -1.73
N PHE A 135 15.58 -14.55 -1.60
CA PHE A 135 16.25 -13.40 -1.01
C PHE A 135 16.35 -13.49 0.51
N VAL A 136 17.50 -13.07 1.03
CA VAL A 136 17.79 -12.97 2.46
C VAL A 136 18.28 -11.57 2.79
N GLY A 137 18.28 -11.23 4.08
CA GLY A 137 18.84 -9.98 4.59
C GLY A 137 17.92 -9.24 5.55
N ARG A 138 18.45 -8.17 6.14
CA ARG A 138 17.71 -7.39 7.14
C ARG A 138 16.43 -6.80 6.57
N ALA A 139 16.45 -6.36 5.31
CA ALA A 139 15.26 -5.76 4.73
C ALA A 139 14.13 -6.76 4.47
N VAL A 140 14.47 -7.97 4.01
CA VAL A 140 13.52 -9.09 3.86
C VAL A 140 12.91 -9.45 5.21
N ASN A 141 13.76 -9.60 6.24
CA ASN A 141 13.29 -9.93 7.59
C ASN A 141 12.36 -8.85 8.16
N MET A 142 12.71 -7.57 7.97
CA MET A 142 11.91 -6.46 8.47
C MET A 142 10.55 -6.37 7.75
N VAL A 143 10.51 -6.43 6.42
CA VAL A 143 9.24 -6.34 5.68
C VAL A 143 8.29 -7.50 6.02
N CYS A 144 8.83 -8.71 6.20
CA CYS A 144 8.03 -9.86 6.64
C CYS A 144 7.51 -9.66 8.07
N ARG A 145 8.32 -9.16 8.99
CA ARG A 145 7.88 -8.85 10.37
C ARG A 145 6.76 -7.81 10.41
N LEU A 146 6.86 -6.75 9.60
CA LEU A 146 5.82 -5.73 9.49
C LEU A 146 4.53 -6.30 8.88
N ARG A 147 4.64 -7.07 7.79
CA ARG A 147 3.52 -7.76 7.14
C ARG A 147 2.80 -8.70 8.11
N ASP A 148 3.59 -9.43 8.91
CA ASP A 148 3.11 -10.45 9.84
C ASP A 148 2.86 -9.89 11.25
N SER A 149 2.81 -8.57 11.42
CA SER A 149 2.58 -7.91 12.71
C SER A 149 1.11 -7.96 13.13
N ASP A 150 0.86 -8.17 14.43
CA ASP A 150 -0.50 -8.19 14.97
C ASP A 150 -1.17 -6.83 14.85
N GLU A 151 -0.39 -5.74 14.91
CA GLU A 151 -0.86 -4.38 14.72
C GLU A 151 -1.44 -4.17 13.31
N LEU A 152 -0.79 -4.71 12.26
CA LEU A 152 -1.31 -4.63 10.89
C LEU A 152 -2.51 -5.56 10.68
N ARG A 153 -2.56 -6.70 11.37
CA ARG A 153 -3.76 -7.56 11.37
C ARG A 153 -4.95 -6.81 11.97
N ALA A 154 -4.78 -6.27 13.17
CA ALA A 154 -5.80 -5.55 13.92
C ALA A 154 -6.33 -4.35 13.12
N ALA A 155 -5.44 -3.55 12.52
CA ALA A 155 -5.85 -2.39 11.72
C ALA A 155 -6.81 -2.75 10.57
N LEU A 156 -6.57 -3.87 9.87
CA LEU A 156 -7.48 -4.34 8.83
C LEU A 156 -8.77 -4.93 9.42
N GLU A 157 -8.68 -5.66 10.53
CA GLU A 157 -9.85 -6.26 11.20
C GLU A 157 -10.81 -5.21 11.76
N GLU A 158 -10.29 -4.11 12.31
CA GLU A 158 -11.06 -2.97 12.82
C GLU A 158 -11.79 -2.18 11.72
N HIS A 159 -11.37 -2.34 10.46
CA HIS A 159 -11.95 -1.67 9.30
C HIS A 159 -12.57 -2.68 8.32
N PRO A 160 -13.71 -3.32 8.67
CA PRO A 160 -14.31 -4.38 7.86
C PRO A 160 -14.69 -3.93 6.45
N ASP A 161 -14.93 -2.64 6.23
CA ASP A 161 -15.24 -2.08 4.91
C ASP A 161 -14.00 -1.79 4.06
N ALA A 162 -12.78 -1.88 4.61
CA ALA A 162 -11.54 -1.68 3.87
C ALA A 162 -11.01 -2.99 3.25
N ASP A 163 -10.47 -2.89 2.05
CA ASP A 163 -9.80 -4.00 1.35
C ASP A 163 -8.29 -4.04 1.57
N LEU A 164 -7.70 -2.98 2.12
CA LEU A 164 -6.26 -2.81 2.21
C LEU A 164 -5.86 -2.13 3.52
N ALA A 165 -4.87 -2.72 4.21
CA ALA A 165 -4.09 -2.07 5.24
C ALA A 165 -2.61 -2.06 4.85
N ILE A 166 -1.90 -0.99 5.18
CA ILE A 166 -0.51 -0.75 4.81
C ILE A 166 0.31 -0.54 6.07
N ALA A 167 1.50 -1.13 6.14
CA ALA A 167 2.55 -0.78 7.09
C ALA A 167 3.77 -0.25 6.34
N VAL A 168 4.44 0.75 6.89
CA VAL A 168 5.76 1.22 6.45
C VAL A 168 6.70 1.24 7.65
N SER A 169 7.97 0.86 7.44
CA SER A 169 8.99 0.99 8.49
C SER A 169 9.24 2.44 8.87
N ALA A 170 9.71 2.70 10.09
CA ALA A 170 10.14 4.04 10.54
C ALA A 170 11.00 4.79 9.53
N GLN A 171 12.04 4.14 9.01
CA GLN A 171 12.94 4.75 8.04
C GLN A 171 12.19 5.25 6.79
N LEU A 172 11.35 4.42 6.17
CA LEU A 172 10.56 4.86 5.00
C LEU A 172 9.54 5.94 5.35
N PHE A 173 8.99 5.93 6.56
CA PHE A 173 8.09 7.00 6.97
C PHE A 173 8.83 8.35 7.00
N GLU A 174 9.96 8.40 7.70
CA GLU A 174 10.79 9.60 7.84
C GLU A 174 11.34 10.07 6.48
N ASP A 175 11.88 9.16 5.66
CA ASP A 175 12.56 9.49 4.40
C ASP A 175 11.58 9.86 3.26
N VAL A 176 10.33 9.36 3.31
CA VAL A 176 9.40 9.43 2.17
C VAL A 176 8.04 10.03 2.53
N ILE A 177 7.39 9.51 3.57
CA ILE A 177 6.00 9.86 3.91
C ILE A 177 5.90 11.19 4.64
N GLU A 178 6.86 11.51 5.52
CA GLU A 178 6.93 12.76 6.28
C GLU A 178 6.91 14.00 5.37
N HIS A 179 7.43 13.85 4.15
CA HIS A 179 7.52 14.88 3.12
C HIS A 179 6.31 14.94 2.19
N GLU A 180 5.32 14.07 2.36
CA GLU A 180 4.03 14.06 1.65
C GLU A 180 4.12 14.04 0.12
N TYR A 181 5.15 13.40 -0.43
CA TYR A 181 5.29 13.25 -1.88
C TYR A 181 4.12 12.45 -2.48
N ARG A 182 3.58 12.91 -3.62
CA ARG A 182 2.68 12.11 -4.50
C ARG A 182 1.48 11.51 -3.77
N ASP A 183 0.77 12.32 -2.99
CA ASP A 183 -0.43 11.96 -2.21
C ASP A 183 -0.21 11.01 -1.01
N LEU A 184 1.03 10.75 -0.61
CA LEU A 184 1.37 10.05 0.63
C LEU A 184 1.17 10.95 1.86
N ARG A 185 -0.09 11.26 2.17
CA ARG A 185 -0.46 12.17 3.27
C ARG A 185 -0.09 11.56 4.61
N LYS A 186 0.81 12.21 5.35
CA LYS A 186 1.32 11.66 6.61
C LYS A 186 0.25 11.52 7.70
N GLN A 187 -0.79 12.35 7.66
CA GLN A 187 -1.89 12.31 8.64
C GLN A 187 -2.79 11.08 8.46
N LEU A 188 -2.65 10.34 7.34
CA LEU A 188 -3.32 9.05 7.12
C LEU A 188 -2.56 7.87 7.72
N PHE A 189 -1.38 8.11 8.28
CA PHE A 189 -0.54 7.11 8.92
C PHE A 189 -0.50 7.35 10.42
N HIS A 190 -0.62 6.27 11.18
CA HIS A 190 -0.52 6.28 12.64
C HIS A 190 0.62 5.36 13.07
N GLN A 191 1.46 5.90 13.96
CA GLN A 191 2.60 5.19 14.51
C GLN A 191 2.15 4.04 15.42
N VAL A 192 2.83 2.92 15.32
CA VAL A 192 2.65 1.73 16.13
C VAL A 192 4.00 1.11 16.49
N THR A 193 4.06 0.48 17.66
CA THR A 193 5.20 -0.34 18.06
C THR A 193 4.93 -1.79 17.67
N VAL A 194 5.65 -2.31 16.68
CA VAL A 194 5.55 -3.71 16.25
C VAL A 194 6.46 -4.58 17.12
N ARG A 195 5.88 -5.64 17.69
CA ARG A 195 6.61 -6.61 18.53
C ARG A 195 6.68 -7.96 17.83
N SER A 196 7.88 -8.38 17.47
CA SER A 196 8.20 -9.75 17.02
C SER A 196 9.10 -10.40 18.07
N LYS A 197 9.12 -11.74 18.14
CA LYS A 197 9.77 -12.55 19.20
C LYS A 197 11.08 -12.00 19.77
N ASP A 198 11.96 -11.44 18.92
CA ASP A 198 13.27 -10.91 19.33
C ASP A 198 13.50 -9.44 18.98
N VAL A 199 12.51 -8.73 18.43
CA VAL A 199 12.67 -7.36 17.93
C VAL A 199 11.44 -6.51 18.22
N VAL A 200 11.68 -5.33 18.79
CA VAL A 200 10.71 -4.24 18.91
C VAL A 200 11.11 -3.16 17.91
N THR A 201 10.19 -2.71 17.08
CA THR A 201 10.46 -1.68 16.06
C THR A 201 9.26 -0.77 15.89
N GLU A 202 9.51 0.48 15.51
CA GLU A 202 8.46 1.44 15.19
C GLU A 202 8.07 1.32 13.71
N ALA A 203 6.77 1.42 13.46
CA ALA A 203 6.20 1.37 12.13
C ALA A 203 5.00 2.32 12.05
N TRP A 204 4.57 2.61 10.83
CA TRP A 204 3.41 3.44 10.57
C TRP A 204 2.41 2.65 9.76
N ILE A 205 1.18 2.60 10.25
CA ILE A 205 0.10 1.89 9.59
C ILE A 205 -0.86 2.90 8.95
N SER A 206 -1.46 2.55 7.83
CA SER A 206 -2.57 3.28 7.21
C SER A 206 -3.61 2.30 6.70
N VAL A 207 -4.89 2.69 6.78
CA VAL A 207 -6.00 2.01 6.12
C VAL A 207 -6.62 2.99 5.11
N PRO A 208 -6.15 3.02 3.85
CA PRO A 208 -6.47 4.10 2.90
C PRO A 208 -7.97 4.27 2.60
N ASP A 209 -8.77 3.25 2.86
CA ASP A 209 -10.21 3.21 2.59
C ASP A 209 -11.07 3.55 3.82
N ALA A 210 -10.47 3.75 5.00
CA ALA A 210 -11.15 3.98 6.29
C ALA A 210 -12.05 5.23 6.37
N GLY A 211 -12.15 6.03 5.30
CA GLY A 211 -13.03 7.21 5.21
C GLY A 211 -13.93 7.26 3.98
N GLN A 212 -13.97 6.22 3.14
CA GLN A 212 -14.79 6.21 1.92
C GLN A 212 -16.20 5.62 2.12
N GLY A 213 -16.39 4.74 3.10
CA GLY A 213 -17.71 4.18 3.46
C GLY A 213 -18.73 5.18 4.03
N GLY A 214 -18.30 6.42 4.32
CA GLY A 214 -19.18 7.49 4.81
C GLY A 214 -19.68 8.48 3.73
N ARG A 215 -19.19 8.41 2.49
CA ARG A 215 -19.50 9.41 1.45
C ARG A 215 -20.79 9.15 0.66
N ASP A 216 -21.39 7.98 0.79
CA ASP A 216 -22.68 7.63 0.17
C ASP A 216 -23.90 7.83 1.09
N ARG A 217 -23.72 8.35 2.31
CA ARG A 217 -24.86 8.87 3.07
C ARG A 217 -25.21 10.26 2.56
N PRO A 218 -26.45 10.54 2.12
CA PRO A 218 -26.85 11.89 1.76
C PRO A 218 -26.63 12.76 3.00
N ARG A 219 -25.70 13.71 2.88
CA ARG A 219 -25.44 14.70 3.92
C ARG A 219 -26.76 15.45 4.10
N PRO A 220 -27.37 15.50 5.30
CA PRO A 220 -28.56 16.30 5.50
C PRO A 220 -28.21 17.74 5.13
N ILE A 221 -28.91 18.27 4.14
CA ILE A 221 -28.80 19.67 3.75
C ILE A 221 -29.13 20.47 5.01
N ARG A 222 -28.12 21.12 5.60
CA ARG A 222 -28.37 22.14 6.62
C ARG A 222 -29.16 23.23 5.93
N ALA A 223 -30.44 23.33 6.25
CA ALA A 223 -31.24 24.50 5.89
C ALA A 223 -30.54 25.74 6.47
N THR A 224 -30.03 26.59 5.59
CA THR A 224 -29.63 27.94 5.95
C THR A 224 -30.88 28.67 6.46
N PRO A 225 -30.85 29.31 7.63
CA PRO A 225 -31.95 30.18 8.02
C PRO A 225 -31.98 31.36 7.05
N SER A 226 -33.12 31.49 6.37
CA SER A 226 -33.46 32.63 5.53
C SER A 226 -33.38 33.91 6.35
N ARG A 227 -32.40 34.78 6.06
CA ARG A 227 -32.41 36.15 6.57
C ARG A 227 -33.45 36.94 5.78
N ALA A 228 -34.48 37.38 6.49
CA ALA A 228 -35.46 38.33 6.00
C ALA A 228 -34.77 39.63 5.55
N ARG A 229 -35.34 40.19 4.49
CA ARG A 229 -34.96 41.43 3.82
C ARG A 229 -35.11 42.63 4.77
N GLU A 230 -34.09 43.48 4.83
CA GLU A 230 -34.25 44.90 5.18
C GLU A 230 -33.83 45.76 3.98
N HIS A 231 -34.63 46.78 3.70
CA HIS A 231 -34.53 47.71 2.58
C HIS A 231 -33.64 48.94 2.94
N PRO A 232 -33.24 49.75 1.95
CA PRO A 232 -32.03 50.58 2.00
C PRO A 232 -32.27 52.01 2.51
N GLY A 233 -31.22 52.60 3.07
CA GLY A 233 -31.20 54.00 3.52
C GLY A 233 -29.80 54.63 3.40
N ALA A 234 -29.52 55.14 2.20
CA ALA A 234 -28.81 56.38 1.86
C ALA A 234 -27.53 56.86 2.60
N LEU A 235 -26.57 57.25 1.74
CA LEU A 235 -25.61 58.37 1.83
C LEU A 235 -24.26 58.17 2.55
N GLY A 236 -23.18 58.33 1.77
CA GLY A 236 -21.84 58.62 2.26
C GLY A 236 -20.73 58.31 1.25
N ARG A 237 -20.37 59.31 0.41
CA ARG A 237 -19.16 59.32 -0.42
C ARG A 237 -17.89 59.16 0.44
N ILE A 238 -16.83 58.57 -0.12
CA ILE A 238 -15.48 59.16 -0.39
C ILE A 238 -14.51 58.00 -0.76
N VAL A 239 -14.12 57.88 -2.04
CA VAL A 239 -12.80 58.15 -2.68
C VAL A 239 -11.68 57.12 -2.40
N ASN A 240 -11.15 56.63 -3.52
CA ASN A 240 -9.95 55.83 -3.83
C ASN A 240 -8.68 56.10 -2.98
N ILE A 241 -7.72 55.16 -3.03
CA ILE A 241 -6.37 55.30 -3.66
C ILE A 241 -5.38 54.22 -3.11
N ASP A 242 -4.68 53.57 -4.05
CA ASP A 242 -3.36 52.86 -4.03
C ASP A 242 -3.14 51.58 -3.20
N GLU A 243 -2.74 50.46 -3.82
CA GLU A 243 -1.37 50.09 -4.28
C GLU A 243 -0.32 50.11 -3.15
N TYR A 244 -0.01 48.92 -2.61
CA TYR A 244 1.32 48.26 -2.63
C TYR A 244 1.21 46.84 -2.03
#